data_AF-A0A401Q7Y9-F1
#
_entry.id   AF-A0A401Q7Y9-F1
#
_cell.length_a   1.000
_cell.length_b   1.000
_cell.length_c   1.000
_cell.angle_alpha   90.00
_cell.angle_beta   90.00
_cell.angle_gamma   90.00
#
_symmetry.space_group_name_H-M   'P 1'
#
loop_
_entity.id
_entity.type
_entity.pdbx_description
1 polymer ?
#
loop_
_entity_poly.entity_id
_entity_poly.type
_entity_poly.pdbx_seq_one_letter_code
_entity_poly.pdbx_strand_id
1 'polypeptide(L)'
;TLVLFTNKEKLPEEVHANENGKAVLAAIVSKENASVAWYRHREEVPEGGKYERKGESRVHSLIVKNVQREDCGMYTCRSADDEMFFNVNMAELPLQFMLKLEDLSVQKGGAVTLWCELNKVKGDVMWLKDGKEVQPSGQRVVRAEGRLRSLTLTKAALEDQGEYSCECKDDKTTAQVSVRVPRVVEFISDLHSVAVLEGDDAKFKCMVSPEDVRLTWQAGGAEIPPGSDKYVASRNGLCHTLLIRSCQLTEAGRVTAEAEGVVSGANLQVQETQIVFTRKMASMVAEELQDTTFEVEVSSEAAEVQWMKQGVVIQPCPKFLLQQEGRTRRLIVCSTAFADRGNYRCETLHDRTQAKLTVE
;
A
#
# COMPACT_ATOMS: atom_id res chain seq x y z
N THR A 1 -42.67 18.79 -70.63
CA THR A 1 -41.83 18.21 -69.56
C THR A 1 -42.57 18.33 -68.25
N LEU A 2 -42.54 17.31 -67.39
CA LEU A 2 -43.23 17.28 -66.08
C LEU A 2 -42.50 18.17 -65.05
N VAL A 3 -43.20 18.65 -64.02
CA VAL A 3 -42.67 19.36 -62.85
C VAL A 3 -42.57 18.38 -61.69
N LEU A 4 -41.37 17.83 -61.45
CA LEU A 4 -41.13 16.80 -60.43
C LEU A 4 -40.35 17.38 -59.25
N PHE A 5 -40.48 16.76 -58.07
CA PHE A 5 -39.64 17.10 -56.93
C PHE A 5 -38.28 16.40 -57.03
N THR A 6 -37.19 17.18 -57.02
CA THR A 6 -35.83 16.64 -57.19
C THR A 6 -35.20 16.16 -55.88
N ASN A 7 -35.72 16.60 -54.73
CA ASN A 7 -35.29 16.17 -53.40
C ASN A 7 -36.25 15.15 -52.75
N LYS A 8 -37.19 14.59 -53.53
CA LYS A 8 -38.17 13.63 -53.02
C LYS A 8 -37.54 12.26 -52.78
N GLU A 9 -37.70 11.74 -51.56
CA GLU A 9 -37.36 10.37 -51.19
C GLU A 9 -38.59 9.43 -51.22
N LYS A 10 -38.37 8.13 -50.99
CA LYS A 10 -39.44 7.11 -50.95
C LYS A 10 -40.29 7.19 -49.69
N LEU A 11 -39.72 7.65 -48.58
CA LEU A 11 -40.42 7.88 -47.31
C LEU A 11 -40.71 9.37 -47.14
N PRO A 12 -41.72 9.76 -46.34
CA PRO A 12 -41.91 11.15 -45.96
C PRO A 12 -40.66 11.71 -45.29
N GLU A 13 -40.34 12.98 -45.56
CA GLU A 13 -39.23 13.68 -44.90
C GLU A 13 -39.63 14.04 -43.46
N GLU A 14 -38.87 13.56 -42.47
CA GLU A 14 -39.15 13.79 -41.05
C GLU A 14 -38.61 15.16 -40.61
N VAL A 15 -39.50 16.03 -40.12
CA VAL A 15 -39.17 17.39 -39.66
C VAL A 15 -39.48 17.49 -38.17
N HIS A 16 -38.45 17.71 -37.34
CA HIS A 16 -38.63 17.89 -35.89
C HIS A 16 -38.66 19.37 -35.52
N ALA A 17 -39.62 19.77 -34.70
CA ALA A 17 -39.70 21.13 -34.17
C ALA A 17 -39.97 21.13 -32.66
N ASN A 18 -39.31 22.04 -31.94
CA ASN A 18 -39.62 22.31 -30.54
C ASN A 18 -40.99 22.99 -30.43
N GLU A 19 -41.66 22.80 -29.30
CA GLU A 19 -42.87 23.55 -28.96
C GLU A 19 -42.60 25.07 -29.00
N ASN A 20 -43.52 25.83 -29.58
CA ASN A 20 -43.39 27.27 -29.89
C ASN A 20 -42.28 27.63 -30.92
N GLY A 21 -41.58 26.63 -31.46
CA GLY A 21 -40.56 26.79 -32.50
C GLY A 21 -41.14 26.94 -33.91
N LYS A 22 -40.30 26.68 -34.92
CA LYS A 22 -40.69 26.65 -36.33
C LYS A 22 -40.35 25.29 -36.95
N ALA A 23 -41.25 24.74 -37.75
CA ALA A 23 -40.95 23.65 -38.67
C ALA A 23 -40.78 24.23 -40.08
N VAL A 24 -39.72 23.85 -40.79
CA VAL A 24 -39.45 24.32 -42.16
C VAL A 24 -39.44 23.10 -43.07
N LEU A 25 -40.43 23.02 -43.94
CA LEU A 25 -40.56 21.96 -44.94
C LEU A 25 -40.04 22.53 -46.25
N ALA A 26 -39.12 21.85 -46.94
CA ALA A 26 -38.48 22.36 -48.15
C ALA A 26 -38.63 21.39 -49.31
N ALA A 27 -39.12 21.89 -50.44
CA ALA A 27 -39.29 21.14 -51.68
C ALA A 27 -38.55 21.84 -52.82
N ILE A 28 -37.85 21.06 -53.64
CA ILE A 28 -37.11 21.55 -54.80
C ILE A 28 -37.77 20.99 -56.06
N VAL A 29 -38.22 21.86 -56.96
CA VAL A 29 -38.88 21.48 -58.22
C VAL A 29 -37.92 21.47 -59.41
N SER A 30 -38.19 20.61 -60.39
CA SER A 30 -37.32 20.42 -61.57
C SER A 30 -37.28 21.61 -62.54
N LYS A 31 -38.24 22.55 -62.45
CA LYS A 31 -38.34 23.72 -63.32
C LYS A 31 -38.35 25.01 -62.52
N GLU A 32 -37.70 26.04 -63.06
CA GLU A 32 -37.70 27.38 -62.48
C GLU A 32 -39.10 28.00 -62.54
N ASN A 33 -39.47 28.70 -61.47
CA ASN A 33 -40.71 29.44 -61.32
C ASN A 33 -41.98 28.57 -61.42
N ALA A 34 -41.86 27.24 -61.27
CA ALA A 34 -43.02 26.37 -61.17
C ALA A 34 -43.73 26.57 -59.82
N SER A 35 -45.06 26.58 -59.82
CA SER A 35 -45.85 26.74 -58.58
C SER A 35 -46.01 25.43 -57.83
N VAL A 36 -46.06 25.51 -56.50
CA VAL A 36 -46.43 24.40 -55.62
C VAL A 36 -47.53 24.84 -54.64
N ALA A 37 -48.33 23.88 -54.17
CA ALA A 37 -49.34 24.08 -53.15
C ALA A 37 -49.11 23.14 -51.96
N TRP A 38 -49.34 23.63 -50.75
CA TRP A 38 -49.11 22.89 -49.51
C TRP A 38 -50.43 22.46 -48.88
N TYR A 39 -50.51 21.21 -48.44
CA TYR A 39 -51.72 20.60 -47.88
C TYR A 39 -51.45 19.97 -46.52
N ARG A 40 -52.48 19.98 -45.67
CA ARG A 40 -52.53 19.26 -44.40
C ARG A 40 -53.93 18.68 -44.24
N HIS A 41 -54.03 17.39 -43.90
CA HIS A 41 -55.32 16.67 -43.84
C HIS A 41 -56.19 16.83 -45.11
N ARG A 42 -55.56 16.92 -46.28
CA ARG A 42 -56.18 17.17 -47.62
C ARG A 42 -56.74 18.59 -47.85
N GLU A 43 -56.67 19.47 -46.86
CA GLU A 43 -57.01 20.89 -47.03
C GLU A 43 -55.76 21.70 -47.37
N GLU A 44 -55.92 22.71 -48.24
CA GLU A 44 -54.80 23.59 -48.58
C GLU A 44 -54.46 24.48 -47.38
N VAL A 45 -53.17 24.54 -47.03
CA VAL A 45 -52.68 25.31 -45.89
C VAL A 45 -52.83 26.81 -46.19
N PRO A 46 -53.58 27.60 -45.40
CA PRO A 46 -53.79 29.02 -45.70
C PRO A 46 -52.48 29.82 -45.59
N GLU A 47 -52.37 30.90 -46.38
CA GLU A 47 -51.24 31.83 -46.28
C GLU A 47 -51.47 32.85 -45.16
N GLY A 48 -50.43 33.11 -44.35
CA GLY A 48 -50.45 34.09 -43.28
C GLY A 48 -50.68 33.49 -41.89
N GLY A 49 -50.45 34.33 -40.87
CA GLY A 49 -50.55 33.93 -39.46
C GLY A 49 -49.55 32.83 -39.10
N LYS A 50 -50.06 31.61 -38.91
CA LYS A 50 -49.30 30.42 -38.50
C LYS A 50 -48.38 29.87 -39.59
N TYR A 51 -48.73 30.09 -40.85
CA TYR A 51 -48.02 29.53 -42.00
C TYR A 51 -47.41 30.65 -42.84
N GLU A 52 -46.14 30.46 -43.23
CA GLU A 52 -45.44 31.36 -44.15
C GLU A 52 -44.87 30.52 -45.30
N ARG A 53 -45.23 30.87 -46.52
CA ARG A 53 -44.73 30.22 -47.73
C ARG A 53 -43.58 31.08 -48.27
N LYS A 54 -42.47 30.44 -48.65
CA LYS A 54 -41.37 31.08 -49.38
C LYS A 54 -41.15 30.33 -50.68
N GLY A 55 -40.85 31.06 -51.75
CA GLY A 55 -40.55 30.48 -53.06
C GLY A 55 -39.53 31.34 -53.78
N GLU A 56 -38.40 30.75 -54.16
CA GLU A 56 -37.40 31.41 -54.99
C GLU A 56 -36.87 30.43 -56.03
N SER A 57 -37.08 30.76 -57.31
CA SER A 57 -36.70 29.95 -58.47
C SER A 57 -37.22 28.51 -58.41
N ARG A 58 -36.44 27.57 -57.87
CA ARG A 58 -36.79 26.14 -57.75
C ARG A 58 -37.06 25.69 -56.31
N VAL A 59 -36.74 26.51 -55.32
CA VAL A 59 -36.83 26.15 -53.91
C VAL A 59 -38.11 26.75 -53.34
N HIS A 60 -38.95 25.88 -52.78
CA HIS A 60 -40.17 26.26 -52.10
C HIS A 60 -40.14 25.76 -50.67
N SER A 61 -40.60 26.58 -49.73
CA SER A 61 -40.66 26.19 -48.33
C SER A 61 -41.97 26.59 -47.68
N LEU A 62 -42.48 25.72 -46.81
CA LEU A 62 -43.53 26.04 -45.86
C LEU A 62 -42.92 26.15 -44.46
N ILE A 63 -43.08 27.30 -43.83
CA ILE A 63 -42.69 27.56 -42.46
C ILE A 63 -43.95 27.51 -41.59
N VAL A 64 -44.04 26.51 -40.72
CA VAL A 64 -45.06 26.43 -39.67
C VAL A 64 -44.49 27.12 -38.43
N LYS A 65 -45.09 28.24 -38.01
CA LYS A 65 -44.66 29.04 -36.86
C LYS A 65 -45.38 28.62 -35.59
N ASN A 66 -44.72 28.83 -34.45
CA ASN A 66 -45.26 28.57 -33.12
C ASN A 66 -45.84 27.14 -33.01
N VAL A 67 -45.05 26.15 -33.42
CA VAL A 67 -45.48 24.75 -33.53
C VAL A 67 -46.02 24.25 -32.18
N GLN A 68 -47.24 23.72 -32.21
CA GLN A 68 -47.88 23.02 -31.10
C GLN A 68 -48.01 21.54 -31.43
N ARG A 69 -48.38 20.72 -30.44
CA ARG A 69 -48.54 19.27 -30.63
C ARG A 69 -49.59 18.95 -31.69
N GLU A 70 -50.64 19.77 -31.78
CA GLU A 70 -51.69 19.61 -32.78
C GLU A 70 -51.15 19.82 -34.18
N ASP A 71 -50.03 20.53 -34.39
CA ASP A 71 -49.47 20.78 -35.73
C ASP A 71 -48.63 19.65 -36.29
N CYS A 72 -48.38 18.64 -35.47
CA CYS A 72 -47.64 17.46 -35.86
C CYS A 72 -48.49 16.56 -36.78
N GLY A 73 -47.81 15.81 -37.63
CA GLY A 73 -48.40 14.91 -38.62
C GLY A 73 -47.99 15.25 -40.05
N MET A 74 -48.71 14.65 -41.00
CA MET A 74 -48.32 14.66 -42.40
C MET A 74 -48.75 15.94 -43.13
N TYR A 75 -47.79 16.54 -43.83
CA TYR A 75 -47.96 17.63 -44.79
C TYR A 75 -47.58 17.16 -46.19
N THR A 76 -48.24 17.72 -47.20
CA THR A 76 -47.98 17.37 -48.60
C THR A 76 -47.69 18.63 -49.40
N CYS A 77 -46.56 18.66 -50.10
CA CYS A 77 -46.27 19.65 -51.14
C CYS A 77 -46.66 19.05 -52.50
N ARG A 78 -47.50 19.74 -53.27
CA ARG A 78 -47.96 19.28 -54.59
C ARG A 78 -47.49 20.22 -55.68
N SER A 79 -46.90 19.67 -56.73
CA SER A 79 -46.71 20.34 -58.02
C SER A 79 -47.86 19.96 -58.96
N ALA A 80 -47.79 20.39 -60.22
CA ALA A 80 -48.74 19.95 -61.25
C ALA A 80 -48.67 18.45 -61.57
N ASP A 81 -47.51 17.81 -61.36
CA ASP A 81 -47.23 16.45 -61.83
C ASP A 81 -46.73 15.50 -60.73
N ASP A 82 -46.55 15.97 -59.49
CA ASP A 82 -45.94 15.18 -58.41
C ASP A 82 -46.38 15.65 -56.99
N GLU A 83 -46.18 14.78 -56.00
CA GLU A 83 -46.42 15.07 -54.57
C GLU A 83 -45.21 14.66 -53.72
N MET A 84 -44.81 15.51 -52.78
CA MET A 84 -43.78 15.23 -51.77
C MET A 84 -44.39 15.29 -50.38
N PHE A 85 -44.06 14.31 -49.53
CA PHE A 85 -44.63 14.15 -48.19
C PHE A 85 -43.60 14.52 -47.12
N PHE A 86 -44.07 15.21 -46.09
CA PHE A 86 -43.29 15.57 -44.91
C PHE A 86 -44.07 15.14 -43.67
N ASN A 87 -43.39 14.62 -42.66
CA ASN A 87 -43.98 14.30 -41.37
C ASN A 87 -43.38 15.21 -40.30
N VAL A 88 -44.19 16.11 -39.74
CA VAL A 88 -43.76 17.03 -38.69
C VAL A 88 -43.96 16.36 -37.33
N ASN A 89 -42.90 16.26 -36.54
CA ASN A 89 -42.97 15.71 -35.18
C ASN A 89 -42.50 16.75 -34.16
N MET A 90 -43.00 16.61 -32.94
CA MET A 90 -42.47 17.36 -31.81
C MET A 90 -41.09 16.82 -31.44
N ALA A 91 -40.11 17.70 -31.28
CA ALA A 91 -38.79 17.32 -30.82
C ALA A 91 -38.86 16.82 -29.37
N GLU A 92 -38.35 15.61 -29.11
CA GLU A 92 -38.26 15.11 -27.75
C GLU A 92 -37.10 15.77 -27.01
N LEU A 93 -37.33 16.26 -25.79
CA LEU A 93 -36.25 16.78 -24.95
C LEU A 93 -35.21 15.66 -24.69
N PRO A 94 -33.90 15.96 -24.79
CA PRO A 94 -32.86 14.96 -24.56
C PRO A 94 -32.92 14.42 -23.14
N LEU A 95 -32.58 13.15 -22.98
CA LEU A 95 -32.43 12.52 -21.67
C LEU A 95 -31.11 13.00 -21.03
N GLN A 96 -31.17 13.57 -19.83
CA GLN A 96 -30.01 14.21 -19.21
C GLN A 96 -29.90 13.89 -17.73
N PHE A 97 -28.68 13.91 -17.19
CA PHE A 97 -28.43 13.75 -15.76
C PHE A 97 -28.56 15.10 -15.03
N MET A 98 -29.61 15.23 -14.22
CA MET A 98 -29.84 16.37 -13.35
C MET A 98 -28.90 16.37 -12.14
N LEU A 99 -28.63 15.18 -11.60
CA LEU A 99 -27.59 14.98 -10.61
C LEU A 99 -26.56 13.99 -11.16
N LYS A 100 -25.31 14.43 -11.16
CA LYS A 100 -24.15 13.71 -11.67
C LYS A 100 -23.52 12.86 -10.57
N LEU A 101 -22.77 11.84 -10.97
CA LEU A 101 -21.97 11.03 -10.07
C LEU A 101 -20.89 11.88 -9.37
N GLU A 102 -20.51 11.45 -8.17
CA GLU A 102 -19.44 12.05 -7.37
C GLU A 102 -18.39 11.00 -7.04
N ASP A 103 -17.14 11.44 -6.90
CA ASP A 103 -16.02 10.58 -6.52
C ASP A 103 -16.21 10.01 -5.12
N LEU A 104 -15.92 8.72 -4.95
CA LEU A 104 -16.12 8.01 -3.69
C LEU A 104 -14.86 7.25 -3.28
N SER A 105 -14.70 7.10 -1.97
CA SER A 105 -13.62 6.33 -1.38
C SER A 105 -14.19 5.35 -0.36
N VAL A 106 -13.84 4.08 -0.51
CA VAL A 106 -14.37 2.99 0.31
C VAL A 106 -13.24 2.11 0.82
N GLN A 107 -13.36 1.58 2.04
CA GLN A 107 -12.41 0.58 2.52
C GLN A 107 -12.65 -0.76 1.83
N LYS A 108 -11.58 -1.52 1.57
CA LYS A 108 -11.67 -2.88 1.02
C LYS A 108 -12.62 -3.72 1.87
N GLY A 109 -13.61 -4.33 1.21
CA GLY A 109 -14.66 -5.13 1.84
C GLY A 109 -15.92 -4.35 2.23
N GLY A 110 -15.87 -3.00 2.23
CA GLY A 110 -17.04 -2.16 2.47
C GLY A 110 -17.97 -2.06 1.26
N ALA A 111 -19.18 -1.52 1.48
CA ALA A 111 -20.14 -1.24 0.43
C ALA A 111 -20.08 0.23 -0.01
N VAL A 112 -20.27 0.49 -1.30
CA VAL A 112 -20.34 1.84 -1.88
C VAL A 112 -21.45 1.90 -2.92
N THR A 113 -22.19 3.01 -2.98
CA THR A 113 -23.27 3.21 -3.95
C THR A 113 -23.01 4.46 -4.77
N LEU A 114 -22.79 4.27 -6.07
CA LEU A 114 -22.83 5.33 -7.07
C LEU A 114 -24.29 5.60 -7.41
N TRP A 115 -24.68 6.86 -7.52
CA TRP A 115 -26.05 7.21 -7.87
C TRP A 115 -26.13 8.54 -8.62
N CYS A 116 -27.09 8.61 -9.54
CA CYS A 116 -27.36 9.78 -10.37
C CYS A 116 -28.86 9.90 -10.64
N GLU A 117 -29.31 11.06 -11.09
CA GLU A 117 -30.73 11.33 -11.33
C GLU A 117 -30.96 11.84 -12.75
N LEU A 118 -31.92 11.24 -13.46
CA LEU A 118 -32.34 11.66 -14.80
C LEU A 118 -33.35 12.81 -14.75
N ASN A 119 -33.46 13.59 -15.83
CA ASN A 119 -34.49 14.63 -15.97
C ASN A 119 -35.92 14.06 -16.13
N LYS A 120 -36.06 12.76 -16.48
CA LYS A 120 -37.32 12.06 -16.72
C LYS A 120 -37.32 10.66 -16.06
N VAL A 121 -38.52 10.14 -15.75
CA VAL A 121 -38.67 8.80 -15.12
C VAL A 121 -38.34 7.68 -16.12
N LYS A 122 -38.82 7.81 -17.36
CA LYS A 122 -38.50 6.89 -18.45
C LYS A 122 -37.10 7.22 -18.98
N GLY A 123 -36.27 6.18 -19.13
CA GLY A 123 -34.91 6.31 -19.62
C GLY A 123 -34.04 5.19 -19.09
N ASP A 124 -33.48 4.40 -20.01
CA ASP A 124 -32.53 3.35 -19.69
C ASP A 124 -31.12 3.95 -19.58
N VAL A 125 -30.31 3.32 -18.72
CA VAL A 125 -28.91 3.69 -18.53
C VAL A 125 -28.03 2.45 -18.59
N MET A 126 -26.82 2.65 -19.07
CA MET A 126 -25.75 1.67 -19.05
C MET A 126 -24.69 2.10 -18.05
N TRP A 127 -24.27 1.18 -17.19
CA TRP A 127 -23.16 1.41 -16.27
C TRP A 127 -21.88 0.84 -16.87
N LEU A 128 -20.80 1.61 -16.86
CA LEU A 128 -19.49 1.16 -17.30
C LEU A 128 -18.44 1.39 -16.22
N LYS A 129 -17.48 0.47 -16.13
CA LYS A 129 -16.25 0.62 -15.36
C LYS A 129 -15.08 0.61 -16.34
N ASP A 130 -14.26 1.66 -16.32
CA ASP A 130 -13.09 1.81 -17.20
C ASP A 130 -13.45 1.57 -18.69
N GLY A 131 -14.63 2.05 -19.10
CA GLY A 131 -15.17 1.90 -20.45
C GLY A 131 -15.78 0.53 -20.79
N LYS A 132 -15.86 -0.41 -19.83
CA LYS A 132 -16.49 -1.72 -20.02
C LYS A 132 -17.80 -1.83 -19.27
N GLU A 133 -18.83 -2.38 -19.90
CA GLU A 133 -20.15 -2.56 -19.30
C GLU A 133 -20.08 -3.38 -17.99
N VAL A 134 -20.71 -2.86 -16.95
CA VAL A 134 -20.82 -3.51 -15.65
C VAL A 134 -21.97 -4.51 -15.70
N GLN A 135 -21.63 -5.79 -15.66
CA GLN A 135 -22.63 -6.85 -15.57
C GLN A 135 -23.19 -6.95 -14.14
N PRO A 136 -24.52 -6.86 -13.95
CA PRO A 136 -25.15 -7.04 -12.64
C PRO A 136 -24.84 -8.41 -12.04
N SER A 137 -24.60 -8.44 -10.72
CA SER A 137 -24.31 -9.66 -9.97
C SER A 137 -24.66 -9.47 -8.48
N GLY A 138 -24.48 -10.51 -7.65
CA GLY A 138 -24.63 -10.36 -6.19
C GLY A 138 -23.65 -9.35 -5.56
N GLN A 139 -22.54 -9.05 -6.24
CA GLN A 139 -21.55 -8.07 -5.81
C GLN A 139 -21.80 -6.67 -6.39
N ARG A 140 -22.57 -6.57 -7.49
CA ARG A 140 -22.81 -5.36 -8.28
C ARG A 140 -24.30 -5.22 -8.56
N VAL A 141 -24.99 -4.44 -7.73
CA VAL A 141 -26.45 -4.32 -7.77
C VAL A 141 -26.83 -3.03 -8.47
N VAL A 142 -27.49 -3.14 -9.62
CA VAL A 142 -28.04 -1.99 -10.36
C VAL A 142 -29.51 -1.80 -10.00
N ARG A 143 -29.92 -0.56 -9.73
CA ARG A 143 -31.33 -0.22 -9.45
C ARG A 143 -31.78 1.01 -10.23
N ALA A 144 -33.07 1.01 -10.59
CA ALA A 144 -33.77 2.14 -11.18
C ALA A 144 -35.05 2.40 -10.40
N GLU A 145 -35.13 3.55 -9.73
CA GLU A 145 -36.26 3.94 -8.87
C GLU A 145 -36.74 5.34 -9.27
N GLY A 146 -37.84 5.42 -10.02
CA GLY A 146 -38.31 6.70 -10.55
C GLY A 146 -37.28 7.32 -11.49
N ARG A 147 -36.72 8.49 -11.12
CA ARG A 147 -35.63 9.17 -11.85
C ARG A 147 -34.23 8.76 -11.38
N LEU A 148 -34.13 8.12 -10.22
CA LEU A 148 -32.88 7.71 -9.61
C LEU A 148 -32.33 6.46 -10.30
N ARG A 149 -31.03 6.44 -10.52
CA ARG A 149 -30.26 5.30 -11.02
C ARG A 149 -29.10 5.07 -10.08
N SER A 150 -28.87 3.83 -9.67
CA SER A 150 -27.76 3.50 -8.78
C SER A 150 -27.06 2.19 -9.14
N LEU A 151 -25.78 2.14 -8.79
CA LEU A 151 -24.92 0.96 -8.83
C LEU A 151 -24.28 0.82 -7.44
N THR A 152 -24.64 -0.25 -6.74
CA THR A 152 -24.05 -0.60 -5.44
C THR A 152 -23.04 -1.71 -5.61
N LEU A 153 -21.80 -1.44 -5.20
CA LEU A 153 -20.79 -2.46 -4.96
C LEU A 153 -20.93 -2.92 -3.50
N THR A 154 -21.35 -4.17 -3.27
CA THR A 154 -21.68 -4.64 -1.90
C THR A 154 -20.44 -5.00 -1.08
N LYS A 155 -19.33 -5.36 -1.76
CA LYS A 155 -18.05 -5.70 -1.14
C LYS A 155 -16.89 -5.28 -2.05
N ALA A 156 -16.45 -4.03 -1.92
CA ALA A 156 -15.42 -3.44 -2.77
C ALA A 156 -14.08 -4.16 -2.66
N ALA A 157 -13.50 -4.56 -3.80
CA ALA A 157 -12.16 -5.11 -3.91
C ALA A 157 -11.22 -4.13 -4.63
N LEU A 158 -9.90 -4.36 -4.57
CA LEU A 158 -8.92 -3.50 -5.26
C LEU A 158 -9.17 -3.42 -6.77
N GLU A 159 -9.70 -4.50 -7.36
CA GLU A 159 -10.08 -4.56 -8.78
C GLU A 159 -11.30 -3.70 -9.13
N ASP A 160 -12.09 -3.30 -8.13
CA ASP A 160 -13.23 -2.39 -8.31
C ASP A 160 -12.80 -0.92 -8.30
N GLN A 161 -11.52 -0.60 -8.05
CA GLN A 161 -11.01 0.76 -8.24
C GLN A 161 -11.02 1.13 -9.73
N GLY A 162 -11.47 2.34 -10.06
CA GLY A 162 -11.48 2.83 -11.44
C GLY A 162 -12.52 3.91 -11.67
N GLU A 163 -12.63 4.32 -12.92
CA GLU A 163 -13.63 5.29 -13.36
C GLU A 163 -14.94 4.56 -13.64
N TYR A 164 -16.01 4.98 -12.97
CA TYR A 164 -17.36 4.52 -13.23
C TYR A 164 -18.12 5.58 -14.02
N SER A 165 -18.93 5.13 -14.96
CA SER A 165 -19.82 5.99 -15.73
C SER A 165 -21.23 5.44 -15.80
N CYS A 166 -22.19 6.35 -15.81
CA CYS A 166 -23.58 6.08 -16.11
C CYS A 166 -23.91 6.82 -17.40
N GLU A 167 -24.29 6.08 -18.43
CA GLU A 167 -24.53 6.59 -19.79
C GLU A 167 -25.98 6.38 -20.17
N CYS A 168 -26.61 7.39 -20.75
CA CYS A 168 -27.91 7.28 -21.41
C CYS A 168 -27.77 7.67 -22.89
N LYS A 169 -28.87 7.67 -23.65
CA LYS A 169 -28.83 7.96 -25.10
C LYS A 169 -28.19 9.32 -25.42
N ASP A 170 -28.46 10.35 -24.63
CA ASP A 170 -28.12 11.73 -24.96
C ASP A 170 -27.13 12.38 -23.97
N ASP A 171 -26.68 11.68 -22.93
CA ASP A 171 -25.82 12.24 -21.87
C ASP A 171 -25.00 11.17 -21.13
N LYS A 172 -23.95 11.60 -20.42
CA LYS A 172 -23.04 10.77 -19.61
C LYS A 172 -22.60 11.50 -18.35
N THR A 173 -22.44 10.75 -17.27
CA THR A 173 -21.78 11.20 -16.03
C THR A 173 -20.74 10.19 -15.56
N THR A 174 -19.68 10.67 -14.91
CA THR A 174 -18.51 9.88 -14.49
C THR A 174 -18.14 10.18 -13.04
N ALA A 175 -17.56 9.20 -12.34
CA ALA A 175 -16.95 9.36 -11.03
C ALA A 175 -15.81 8.36 -10.82
N GLN A 176 -14.84 8.73 -10.00
CA GLN A 176 -13.77 7.85 -9.57
C GLN A 176 -14.14 7.12 -8.28
N VAL A 177 -13.97 5.80 -8.28
CA VAL A 177 -14.07 4.98 -7.07
C VAL A 177 -12.67 4.53 -6.68
N SER A 178 -12.27 4.87 -5.46
CA SER A 178 -11.00 4.48 -4.85
C SER A 178 -11.21 3.49 -3.71
N VAL A 179 -10.41 2.42 -3.68
CA VAL A 179 -10.52 1.38 -2.64
C VAL A 179 -9.29 1.43 -1.74
N ARG A 180 -9.50 1.78 -0.47
CA ARG A 180 -8.43 1.90 0.54
C ARG A 180 -8.27 0.58 1.28
N VAL A 181 -7.05 0.06 1.35
CA VAL A 181 -6.72 -1.06 2.23
C VAL A 181 -6.41 -0.50 3.62
N PRO A 182 -7.05 -0.98 4.70
CA PRO A 182 -6.65 -0.59 6.05
C PRO A 182 -5.17 -0.92 6.29
N ARG A 183 -4.40 0.05 6.79
CA ARG A 183 -3.03 -0.21 7.25
C ARG A 183 -3.14 -1.04 8.54
N VAL A 184 -2.60 -2.24 8.52
CA VAL A 184 -2.52 -3.13 9.70
C VAL A 184 -1.05 -3.35 9.98
N VAL A 185 -0.58 -2.86 11.13
CA VAL A 185 0.79 -3.08 11.61
C VAL A 185 0.81 -4.26 12.55
N GLU A 186 1.62 -5.27 12.24
CA GLU A 186 1.70 -6.49 13.04
C GLU A 186 3.09 -7.12 12.99
N PHE A 187 3.47 -7.78 14.08
CA PHE A 187 4.66 -8.62 14.11
C PHE A 187 4.34 -9.98 13.46
N ILE A 188 4.90 -10.23 12.29
CA ILE A 188 4.86 -11.54 11.62
C ILE A 188 5.68 -12.57 12.43
N SER A 189 6.76 -12.10 13.06
CA SER A 189 7.56 -12.89 13.99
C SER A 189 7.99 -12.01 15.15
N ASP A 190 7.64 -12.42 16.35
CA ASP A 190 8.02 -11.76 17.58
C ASP A 190 9.51 -11.90 17.90
N LEU A 191 9.97 -11.06 18.83
CA LEU A 191 11.25 -11.19 19.49
C LEU A 191 11.30 -12.48 20.33
N HIS A 192 12.48 -13.08 20.39
CA HIS A 192 12.76 -14.24 21.22
C HIS A 192 13.87 -13.91 22.21
N SER A 193 13.80 -14.46 23.42
CA SER A 193 14.80 -14.24 24.47
C SER A 193 16.16 -14.80 24.05
N VAL A 194 17.23 -14.09 24.44
CA VAL A 194 18.61 -14.40 24.08
C VAL A 194 19.43 -14.51 25.37
N ALA A 195 20.27 -15.54 25.44
CA ALA A 195 21.25 -15.72 26.52
C ALA A 195 22.66 -15.69 25.94
N VAL A 196 23.54 -14.88 26.52
CA VAL A 196 24.95 -14.72 26.12
C VAL A 196 25.86 -14.69 27.33
N LEU A 197 27.15 -14.93 27.13
CA LEU A 197 28.17 -14.69 28.16
C LEU A 197 28.52 -13.20 28.21
N GLU A 198 29.03 -12.74 29.35
CA GLU A 198 29.52 -11.39 29.51
C GLU A 198 30.68 -11.11 28.54
N GLY A 199 30.55 -10.03 27.77
CA GLY A 199 31.48 -9.64 26.70
C GLY A 199 31.07 -10.10 25.29
N ASP A 200 30.13 -11.04 25.17
CA ASP A 200 29.59 -11.47 23.87
C ASP A 200 28.53 -10.50 23.33
N ASP A 201 28.27 -10.57 22.03
CA ASP A 201 27.22 -9.79 21.37
C ASP A 201 25.88 -10.54 21.40
N ALA A 202 24.79 -9.84 21.76
CA ALA A 202 23.43 -10.37 21.67
C ALA A 202 22.70 -9.83 20.43
N LYS A 203 21.99 -10.71 19.71
CA LYS A 203 21.24 -10.35 18.50
C LYS A 203 19.75 -10.68 18.63
N PHE A 204 18.93 -9.64 18.67
CA PHE A 204 17.48 -9.74 18.63
C PHE A 204 16.97 -9.56 17.19
N LYS A 205 15.98 -10.35 16.80
CA LYS A 205 15.40 -10.33 15.46
C LYS A 205 13.89 -10.49 15.53
N CYS A 206 13.16 -9.68 14.76
CA CYS A 206 11.73 -9.79 14.54
C CYS A 206 11.39 -9.50 13.08
N MET A 207 10.16 -9.81 12.68
CA MET A 207 9.61 -9.42 11.38
C MET A 207 8.32 -8.64 11.59
N VAL A 208 8.17 -7.50 10.93
CA VAL A 208 7.01 -6.61 11.06
C VAL A 208 6.47 -6.23 9.68
N SER A 209 5.15 -6.20 9.55
CA SER A 209 4.43 -5.76 8.34
C SER A 209 3.66 -4.47 8.63
N PRO A 210 3.47 -3.57 7.65
CA PRO A 210 4.05 -3.56 6.31
C PRO A 210 5.54 -3.19 6.30
N GLU A 211 6.21 -3.35 5.15
CA GLU A 211 7.66 -3.13 5.04
C GLU A 211 8.10 -1.74 5.48
N ASP A 212 7.33 -0.68 5.19
CA ASP A 212 7.70 0.70 5.49
C ASP A 212 7.77 1.04 6.98
N VAL A 213 7.28 0.16 7.85
CA VAL A 213 7.29 0.31 9.31
C VAL A 213 8.70 0.54 9.86
N ARG A 214 8.79 1.41 10.87
CA ARG A 214 10.02 1.67 11.64
C ARG A 214 9.80 1.22 13.07
N LEU A 215 10.82 0.58 13.64
CA LEU A 215 10.79 0.15 15.04
C LEU A 215 11.47 1.17 15.93
N THR A 216 10.84 1.44 17.06
CA THR A 216 11.46 2.04 18.22
C THR A 216 11.93 0.92 19.14
N TRP A 217 13.23 0.86 19.39
CA TRP A 217 13.82 -0.15 20.27
C TRP A 217 14.00 0.41 21.67
N GLN A 218 13.73 -0.41 22.69
CA GLN A 218 14.04 -0.09 24.08
C GLN A 218 14.79 -1.25 24.73
N ALA A 219 15.73 -0.91 25.61
CA ALA A 219 16.44 -1.87 26.46
C ALA A 219 16.47 -1.33 27.89
N GLY A 220 16.19 -2.20 28.87
CA GLY A 220 16.14 -1.77 30.28
C GLY A 220 15.07 -0.73 30.59
N GLY A 221 14.04 -0.62 29.74
CA GLY A 221 12.97 0.36 29.87
C GLY A 221 13.28 1.75 29.30
N ALA A 222 14.45 1.96 28.70
CA ALA A 222 14.82 3.21 28.04
C ALA A 222 14.89 3.04 26.52
N GLU A 223 14.46 4.07 25.79
CA GLU A 223 14.57 4.11 24.33
C GLU A 223 16.02 4.22 23.89
N ILE A 224 16.37 3.43 22.88
CA ILE A 224 17.70 3.40 22.29
C ILE A 224 17.79 4.51 21.23
N PRO A 225 18.70 5.48 21.38
CA PRO A 225 18.86 6.54 20.40
C PRO A 225 19.47 6.00 19.08
N PRO A 226 19.11 6.59 17.93
CA PRO A 226 19.73 6.24 16.65
C PRO A 226 21.23 6.55 16.66
N GLY A 227 22.02 5.70 16.01
CA GLY A 227 23.48 5.88 15.89
C GLY A 227 24.28 5.46 17.12
N SER A 228 23.71 4.69 18.04
CA SER A 228 24.46 4.09 19.15
C SER A 228 25.50 3.07 18.65
N ASP A 229 26.74 3.17 19.14
CA ASP A 229 27.79 2.17 18.87
C ASP A 229 27.56 0.85 19.62
N LYS A 230 26.89 0.93 20.78
CA LYS A 230 26.55 -0.21 21.63
C LYS A 230 25.33 -0.95 21.10
N TYR A 231 24.30 -0.22 20.70
CA TYR A 231 23.01 -0.75 20.24
C TYR A 231 22.80 -0.45 18.75
N VAL A 232 23.11 -1.43 17.91
CA VAL A 232 23.09 -1.26 16.44
C VAL A 232 21.81 -1.85 15.87
N ALA A 233 20.84 -0.99 15.56
CA ALA A 233 19.62 -1.37 14.87
C ALA A 233 19.85 -1.45 13.35
N SER A 234 19.28 -2.46 12.69
CA SER A 234 19.32 -2.63 11.24
C SER A 234 18.01 -3.20 10.70
N ARG A 235 17.73 -2.94 9.42
CA ARG A 235 16.51 -3.34 8.73
C ARG A 235 16.81 -3.83 7.33
N ASN A 236 16.16 -4.92 6.92
CA ASN A 236 16.14 -5.44 5.56
C ASN A 236 14.73 -5.94 5.21
N GLY A 237 13.98 -5.17 4.42
CA GLY A 237 12.57 -5.44 4.14
C GLY A 237 11.73 -5.46 5.42
N LEU A 238 10.98 -6.56 5.62
CA LEU A 238 10.19 -6.85 6.83
C LEU A 238 11.03 -7.25 8.04
N CYS A 239 12.32 -7.58 7.85
CA CYS A 239 13.17 -8.09 8.93
C CYS A 239 13.90 -6.95 9.64
N HIS A 240 13.76 -6.91 10.96
CA HIS A 240 14.45 -5.95 11.81
C HIS A 240 15.35 -6.67 12.80
N THR A 241 16.47 -6.05 13.14
CA THR A 241 17.46 -6.61 14.05
C THR A 241 18.02 -5.53 14.96
N LEU A 242 18.20 -5.88 16.23
CA LEU A 242 18.98 -5.10 17.19
C LEU A 242 20.19 -5.94 17.62
N LEU A 243 21.40 -5.43 17.39
CA LEU A 243 22.65 -5.98 17.91
C LEU A 243 23.07 -5.18 19.15
N ILE A 244 23.27 -5.87 20.26
CA ILE A 244 23.81 -5.30 21.50
C ILE A 244 25.24 -5.81 21.64
N ARG A 245 26.23 -4.93 21.52
CA ARG A 245 27.64 -5.32 21.52
C ARG A 245 28.20 -5.51 22.92
N SER A 246 29.06 -6.51 23.12
CA SER A 246 29.80 -6.71 24.38
C SER A 246 28.93 -6.58 25.64
N CYS A 247 27.91 -7.43 25.75
CA CYS A 247 26.91 -7.41 26.80
C CYS A 247 27.53 -7.46 28.20
N GLN A 248 27.02 -6.62 29.11
CA GLN A 248 27.42 -6.57 30.52
C GLN A 248 26.34 -7.16 31.42
N LEU A 249 26.70 -7.66 32.60
CA LEU A 249 25.73 -8.22 33.56
C LEU A 249 24.62 -7.24 33.95
N THR A 250 24.93 -5.94 34.00
CA THR A 250 23.98 -4.86 34.32
C THR A 250 22.95 -4.59 33.22
N GLU A 251 23.16 -5.12 32.01
CA GLU A 251 22.27 -4.92 30.86
C GLU A 251 21.24 -6.05 30.70
N ALA A 252 21.31 -7.09 31.54
CA ALA A 252 20.30 -8.13 31.57
C ALA A 252 18.92 -7.52 31.88
N GLY A 253 17.91 -7.92 31.12
CA GLY A 253 16.58 -7.33 31.24
C GLY A 253 15.75 -7.43 29.97
N ARG A 254 14.64 -6.69 29.96
CA ARG A 254 13.68 -6.70 28.86
C ARG A 254 14.17 -5.82 27.71
N VAL A 255 14.08 -6.36 26.50
CA VAL A 255 14.27 -5.67 25.23
C VAL A 255 12.94 -5.65 24.50
N THR A 256 12.50 -4.48 24.04
CA THR A 256 11.24 -4.32 23.30
C THR A 256 11.46 -3.66 21.96
N ALA A 257 10.62 -4.04 21.01
CA ALA A 257 10.44 -3.40 19.72
C ALA A 257 9.00 -2.92 19.63
N GLU A 258 8.81 -1.62 19.38
CA GLU A 258 7.50 -1.01 19.19
C GLU A 258 7.36 -0.49 17.76
N ALA A 259 6.18 -0.70 17.16
CA ALA A 259 5.80 -0.13 15.88
C ALA A 259 4.34 0.31 15.92
N GLU A 260 4.07 1.62 15.77
CA GLU A 260 2.72 2.18 15.65
C GLU A 260 1.72 1.66 16.71
N GLY A 261 2.18 1.48 17.95
CA GLY A 261 1.38 1.02 19.09
C GLY A 261 1.32 -0.50 19.30
N VAL A 262 1.86 -1.32 18.40
CA VAL A 262 2.09 -2.76 18.66
C VAL A 262 3.49 -2.99 19.20
N VAL A 263 3.63 -3.90 20.17
CA VAL A 263 4.89 -4.15 20.88
C VAL A 263 5.22 -5.64 20.90
N SER A 264 6.46 -5.97 20.56
CA SER A 264 7.06 -7.28 20.79
C SER A 264 8.16 -7.15 21.84
N GLY A 265 8.33 -8.14 22.71
CA GLY A 265 9.29 -8.06 23.82
C GLY A 265 9.91 -9.40 24.18
N ALA A 266 11.19 -9.38 24.51
CA ALA A 266 11.98 -10.54 24.89
C ALA A 266 12.98 -10.19 26.00
N ASN A 267 13.61 -11.20 26.60
CA ASN A 267 14.59 -10.99 27.66
C ASN A 267 16.02 -11.25 27.16
N LEU A 268 16.93 -10.33 27.50
CA LEU A 268 18.37 -10.54 27.45
C LEU A 268 18.82 -11.13 28.80
N GLN A 269 19.46 -12.29 28.74
CA GLN A 269 20.17 -12.89 29.85
C GLN A 269 21.67 -12.81 29.59
N VAL A 270 22.42 -12.27 30.55
CA VAL A 270 23.88 -12.20 30.49
C VAL A 270 24.42 -13.03 31.64
N GLN A 271 25.31 -13.96 31.33
CA GLN A 271 25.93 -14.86 32.31
C GLN A 271 27.38 -14.47 32.54
N GLU A 272 27.85 -14.57 33.79
CA GLU A 272 29.23 -14.25 34.15
C GLU A 272 30.20 -15.22 33.47
N THR A 273 31.27 -14.68 32.90
CA THR A 273 32.30 -15.47 32.24
C THR A 273 33.25 -16.07 33.29
N GLN A 274 33.22 -17.39 33.45
CA GLN A 274 34.06 -18.07 34.44
C GLN A 274 35.53 -18.12 34.02
N ILE A 275 36.40 -17.56 34.86
CA ILE A 275 37.85 -17.67 34.70
C ILE A 275 38.31 -19.05 35.18
N VAL A 276 38.53 -19.96 34.25
CA VAL A 276 39.08 -21.30 34.52
C VAL A 276 40.53 -21.44 34.05
N PHE A 277 41.26 -22.41 34.60
CA PHE A 277 42.56 -22.82 34.08
C PHE A 277 42.41 -23.76 32.88
N THR A 278 42.78 -23.29 31.68
CA THR A 278 42.82 -24.12 30.47
C THR A 278 44.03 -25.06 30.47
N ARG A 279 45.12 -24.67 31.14
CA ARG A 279 46.26 -25.54 31.44
C ARG A 279 46.59 -25.43 32.92
N LYS A 280 46.46 -26.56 33.63
CA LYS A 280 46.70 -26.67 35.07
C LYS A 280 48.20 -26.85 35.36
N MET A 281 48.60 -26.45 36.56
CA MET A 281 49.98 -26.54 37.02
C MET A 281 50.39 -28.01 37.20
N ALA A 282 51.60 -28.36 36.80
CA ALA A 282 52.15 -29.70 36.95
C ALA A 282 53.20 -29.75 38.08
N SER A 283 53.22 -30.85 38.83
CA SER A 283 54.29 -31.12 39.82
C SER A 283 55.60 -31.40 39.10
N MET A 284 56.72 -30.99 39.69
CA MET A 284 58.04 -31.15 39.07
C MET A 284 59.15 -31.39 40.10
N VAL A 285 60.27 -31.90 39.60
CA VAL A 285 61.54 -32.05 40.31
C VAL A 285 62.49 -31.02 39.73
N ALA A 286 63.18 -30.27 40.58
CA ALA A 286 64.13 -29.24 40.20
C ALA A 286 65.51 -29.54 40.77
N GLU A 287 66.55 -29.22 40.01
CA GLU A 287 67.93 -29.26 40.46
C GLU A 287 68.24 -28.02 41.32
N GLU A 288 69.02 -28.21 42.38
CA GLU A 288 69.46 -27.08 43.21
C GLU A 288 70.23 -26.03 42.39
N LEU A 289 70.09 -24.76 42.78
CA LEU A 289 70.70 -23.57 42.17
C LEU A 289 70.15 -23.16 40.80
N GLN A 290 69.29 -23.96 40.15
CA GLN A 290 68.64 -23.60 38.89
C GLN A 290 67.30 -22.87 39.10
N ASP A 291 66.89 -22.09 38.11
CA ASP A 291 65.59 -21.42 38.11
C ASP A 291 64.48 -22.40 37.72
N THR A 292 63.42 -22.47 38.54
CA THR A 292 62.28 -23.36 38.31
C THR A 292 61.03 -22.58 37.93
N THR A 293 60.31 -23.00 36.89
CA THR A 293 59.12 -22.28 36.41
C THR A 293 57.85 -23.12 36.53
N PHE A 294 56.90 -22.65 37.33
CA PHE A 294 55.52 -23.10 37.25
C PHE A 294 54.77 -22.29 36.18
N GLU A 295 54.06 -22.99 35.31
CA GLU A 295 53.28 -22.39 34.22
C GLU A 295 51.83 -22.85 34.29
N VAL A 296 50.91 -21.91 34.08
CA VAL A 296 49.47 -22.16 33.91
C VAL A 296 48.94 -21.32 32.75
N GLU A 297 47.86 -21.79 32.13
CA GLU A 297 47.10 -21.01 31.15
C GLU A 297 45.69 -20.77 31.66
N VAL A 298 45.20 -19.55 31.49
CA VAL A 298 43.87 -19.10 31.92
C VAL A 298 42.96 -18.88 30.70
N SER A 299 41.65 -18.98 30.91
CA SER A 299 40.64 -18.80 29.86
C SER A 299 40.58 -17.38 29.26
N SER A 300 40.93 -16.34 30.03
CA SER A 300 40.95 -14.93 29.59
C SER A 300 42.34 -14.30 29.75
N GLU A 301 42.75 -13.49 28.78
CA GLU A 301 44.02 -12.74 28.83
C GLU A 301 44.04 -11.67 29.93
N ALA A 302 42.88 -11.14 30.29
CA ALA A 302 42.72 -10.17 31.38
C ALA A 302 42.65 -10.83 32.77
N ALA A 303 42.64 -12.16 32.85
CA ALA A 303 42.49 -12.85 34.14
C ALA A 303 43.71 -12.64 35.05
N GLU A 304 43.43 -12.24 36.29
CA GLU A 304 44.42 -12.18 37.35
C GLU A 304 44.56 -13.53 38.04
N VAL A 305 45.78 -13.85 38.48
CA VAL A 305 46.07 -15.06 39.26
C VAL A 305 46.84 -14.71 40.52
N GLN A 306 46.57 -15.45 41.59
CA GLN A 306 47.31 -15.38 42.83
C GLN A 306 48.13 -16.65 43.04
N TRP A 307 49.44 -16.49 43.23
CA TRP A 307 50.36 -17.57 43.54
C TRP A 307 50.54 -17.71 45.05
N MET A 308 50.59 -18.94 45.54
CA MET A 308 50.77 -19.26 46.95
C MET A 308 51.73 -20.41 47.16
N LYS A 309 52.49 -20.35 48.26
CA LYS A 309 53.32 -21.46 48.75
C LYS A 309 52.87 -21.79 50.17
N GLN A 310 52.47 -23.03 50.41
CA GLN A 310 52.01 -23.49 51.73
C GLN A 310 50.89 -22.62 52.36
N GLY A 311 50.00 -22.07 51.51
CA GLY A 311 48.89 -21.21 51.93
C GLY A 311 49.25 -19.74 52.15
N VAL A 312 50.49 -19.33 51.92
CA VAL A 312 50.92 -17.93 51.99
C VAL A 312 51.05 -17.35 50.59
N VAL A 313 50.49 -16.16 50.38
CA VAL A 313 50.58 -15.43 49.12
C VAL A 313 52.03 -15.07 48.81
N ILE A 314 52.47 -15.45 47.62
CA ILE A 314 53.81 -15.14 47.12
C ILE A 314 53.80 -13.71 46.60
N GLN A 315 54.58 -12.86 47.24
CA GLN A 315 54.86 -11.50 46.76
C GLN A 315 56.07 -11.52 45.82
N PRO A 316 56.05 -10.74 44.72
CA PRO A 316 57.21 -10.59 43.85
C PRO A 316 58.44 -10.12 44.63
N CYS A 317 59.56 -10.82 44.47
CA CYS A 317 60.84 -10.48 45.09
C CYS A 317 61.99 -11.13 44.28
N PRO A 318 63.27 -10.91 44.62
CA PRO A 318 64.38 -11.53 43.89
C PRO A 318 64.33 -13.06 43.83
N LYS A 319 63.61 -13.70 44.78
CA LYS A 319 63.41 -15.16 44.82
C LYS A 319 62.23 -15.64 43.96
N PHE A 320 61.20 -14.81 43.80
CA PHE A 320 59.95 -15.16 43.11
C PHE A 320 59.61 -14.10 42.07
N LEU A 321 59.77 -14.45 40.79
CA LEU A 321 59.36 -13.60 39.68
C LEU A 321 58.01 -14.07 39.15
N LEU A 322 57.09 -13.13 38.99
CA LEU A 322 55.79 -13.38 38.37
C LEU A 322 55.82 -12.81 36.95
N GLN A 323 55.44 -13.62 35.96
CA GLN A 323 55.37 -13.19 34.57
C GLN A 323 53.98 -13.48 33.99
N GLN A 324 53.55 -12.58 33.10
CA GLN A 324 52.29 -12.65 32.38
C GLN A 324 52.55 -12.38 30.91
N GLU A 325 52.10 -13.30 30.05
CA GLU A 325 52.23 -13.22 28.60
C GLU A 325 50.97 -13.80 27.96
N GLY A 326 50.12 -12.95 27.36
CA GLY A 326 48.83 -13.38 26.82
C GLY A 326 47.97 -14.08 27.88
N ARG A 327 47.59 -15.33 27.61
CA ARG A 327 46.84 -16.20 28.55
C ARG A 327 47.74 -17.02 29.48
N THR A 328 49.05 -16.91 29.36
CA THR A 328 50.01 -17.68 30.15
C THR A 328 50.41 -16.88 31.40
N ARG A 329 50.52 -17.58 32.54
CA ARG A 329 51.02 -17.04 33.80
C ARG A 329 52.13 -17.93 34.31
N ARG A 330 53.24 -17.33 34.72
CA ARG A 330 54.41 -18.05 35.23
C ARG A 330 54.82 -17.54 36.60
N LEU A 331 55.17 -18.48 37.47
CA LEU A 331 55.91 -18.24 38.70
C LEU A 331 57.30 -18.85 38.53
N ILE A 332 58.33 -18.01 38.54
CA ILE A 332 59.73 -18.42 38.46
C ILE A 332 60.31 -18.34 39.88
N VAL A 333 60.83 -19.47 40.35
CA VAL A 333 61.58 -19.60 41.61
C VAL A 333 63.05 -19.53 41.25
N CYS A 334 63.70 -18.40 41.53
CA CYS A 334 65.10 -18.17 41.15
C CYS A 334 66.04 -18.96 42.06
N SER A 335 67.08 -19.59 41.50
CA SER A 335 68.11 -20.32 42.23
C SER A 335 67.52 -21.25 43.31
N THR A 336 66.80 -22.27 42.84
CA THR A 336 65.99 -23.18 43.67
C THR A 336 66.86 -23.81 44.76
N ALA A 337 66.37 -23.79 46.01
CA ALA A 337 67.04 -24.37 47.16
C ALA A 337 66.14 -25.41 47.83
N PHE A 338 66.70 -26.28 48.68
CA PHE A 338 65.91 -27.30 49.39
C PHE A 338 64.72 -26.73 50.19
N ALA A 339 64.82 -25.50 50.69
CA ALA A 339 63.74 -24.80 51.39
C ALA A 339 62.56 -24.39 50.48
N ASP A 340 62.73 -24.44 49.16
CA ASP A 340 61.70 -24.13 48.17
C ASP A 340 60.72 -25.27 47.95
N ARG A 341 61.07 -26.49 48.35
CA ARG A 341 60.17 -27.66 48.24
C ARG A 341 58.81 -27.41 48.89
N GLY A 342 57.79 -28.02 48.32
CA GLY A 342 56.45 -28.01 48.88
C GLY A 342 55.37 -27.78 47.85
N ASN A 343 54.17 -27.50 48.34
CA ASN A 343 52.99 -27.30 47.51
C ASN A 343 52.87 -25.82 47.12
N TYR A 344 52.86 -25.60 45.81
CA TYR A 344 52.53 -24.34 45.18
C TYR A 344 51.10 -24.40 44.67
N ARG A 345 50.37 -23.31 44.82
CA ARG A 345 48.99 -23.15 44.38
C ARG A 345 48.86 -21.89 43.54
N CYS A 346 48.06 -21.97 42.48
CA CYS A 346 47.68 -20.83 41.66
C CYS A 346 46.16 -20.76 41.64
N GLU A 347 45.60 -19.57 41.89
CA GLU A 347 44.17 -19.35 42.01
C GLU A 347 43.69 -18.19 41.18
N THR A 348 42.50 -18.33 40.64
CA THR A 348 41.70 -17.26 40.04
C THR A 348 40.47 -17.03 40.94
N LEU A 349 39.60 -16.09 40.57
CA LEU A 349 38.32 -15.89 41.26
C LEU A 349 37.43 -17.15 41.24
N HIS A 350 37.52 -17.99 40.20
CA HIS A 350 36.56 -19.08 39.95
C HIS A 350 37.16 -20.49 39.98
N ASP A 351 38.48 -20.63 39.90
CA ASP A 351 39.17 -21.93 39.81
C ASP A 351 40.54 -21.92 40.51
N ARG A 352 41.06 -23.11 40.82
CA ARG A 352 42.34 -23.34 41.50
C ARG A 352 43.13 -24.51 40.91
N THR A 353 44.45 -24.40 40.92
CA THR A 353 45.36 -25.49 40.58
C THR A 353 46.53 -25.57 41.56
N GLN A 354 47.07 -26.78 41.79
CA GLN A 354 48.13 -27.03 42.78
C GLN A 354 49.15 -28.02 42.21
N ALA A 355 50.42 -27.80 42.53
CA ALA A 355 51.52 -28.65 42.15
C ALA A 355 52.55 -28.75 43.29
N LYS A 356 53.30 -29.85 43.32
CA LYS A 356 54.39 -30.06 44.29
C LYS A 356 55.74 -29.82 43.62
N LEU A 357 56.59 -29.00 44.25
CA LEU A 357 58.01 -28.88 43.94
C LEU A 357 58.80 -29.85 44.80
N THR A 358 59.61 -30.69 44.16
CA THR A 358 60.66 -31.48 44.80
C THR A 358 62.01 -30.92 44.35
N VAL A 359 63.00 -30.89 45.24
CA VAL A 359 64.35 -30.38 44.94
C VAL A 359 65.33 -31.49 45.23
N GLU A 360 66.18 -31.80 44.25
CA GLU A 360 67.20 -32.86 44.29
C GLU A 360 68.62 -32.29 44.21
#